data_AF-Q3ZSR3-F1
#
_entry.id   AF-Q3ZSR3-F1
#
_cell.length_a   1.000
_cell.length_b   1.000
_cell.length_c   1.000
_cell.angle_alpha   90.00
_cell.angle_beta   90.00
_cell.angle_gamma   90.00
#
_symmetry.space_group_name_H-M   'P 1'
#
loop_
_entity.id
_entity.type
_entity.pdbx_description
1 polymer ?
#
loop_
_entity_poly.entity_id
_entity_poly.type
_entity_poly.pdbx_seq_one_letter_code
_entity_poly.pdbx_strand_id
1 'polypeptide(L)'
;LLNYWMYGELEQRYTKRKNYKSVHAFAELQSIWNSLIEEPKNTYYYDKCNPDSNIVNQNDWKQRKDLYDYCVNYELIQKEIQFYKQNCRQLYAYIKGKSHLYEHFKTRCPSEDKNKCPKFYSKCKDHHPDSVLPLLDCHKDIIEEESSLAIKAPSKESLQDFPPGGKLTSDGLQLKNDSSPPATQAGNVFLGVVVTTMTSGALYKV
;
A
#
# COMPACT_ATOMS: atom_id res chain seq x y z
N LEU A 1 4.13 5.58 -10.67
CA LEU A 1 4.90 6.01 -9.48
C LEU A 1 5.02 7.53 -9.37
N LEU A 2 5.71 8.21 -10.29
CA LEU A 2 5.97 9.67 -10.21
C LEU A 2 4.70 10.51 -10.02
N ASN A 3 3.64 10.22 -10.77
CA ASN A 3 2.34 10.90 -10.65
C ASN A 3 1.76 10.83 -9.22
N TYR A 4 1.69 9.63 -8.63
CA TYR A 4 1.18 9.46 -7.26
C TYR A 4 2.10 10.03 -6.19
N TRP A 5 3.42 9.91 -6.37
CA TRP A 5 4.40 10.49 -5.44
C TRP A 5 4.27 12.02 -5.41
N MET A 6 4.28 12.67 -6.58
CA MET A 6 4.15 14.12 -6.69
C MET A 6 2.85 14.63 -6.08
N TYR A 7 1.71 13.97 -6.38
CA TYR A 7 0.43 14.36 -5.79
C TYR A 7 0.41 14.17 -4.25
N GLY A 8 1.02 13.09 -3.74
CA GLY A 8 1.13 12.85 -2.31
C GLY A 8 1.97 13.90 -1.58
N GLU A 9 3.09 14.33 -2.17
CA GLU A 9 3.92 15.42 -1.63
C GLU A 9 3.13 16.74 -1.56
N LEU A 10 2.35 17.05 -2.61
CA LEU A 10 1.50 18.23 -2.62
C LEU A 10 0.39 18.12 -1.57
N GLU A 11 -0.32 16.99 -1.50
CA GLU A 11 -1.35 16.75 -0.48
C GLU A 11 -0.78 16.97 0.91
N GLN A 12 0.38 16.38 1.24
CA GLN A 12 1.04 16.51 2.54
C GLN A 12 1.40 17.97 2.87
N ARG A 13 1.95 18.72 1.91
CA ARG A 13 2.31 20.14 2.09
C ARG A 13 1.09 21.02 2.29
N TYR A 14 -0.03 20.71 1.62
CA TYR A 14 -1.25 21.49 1.67
C TYR A 14 -2.31 20.92 2.63
N THR A 15 -2.03 19.84 3.39
CA THR A 15 -3.00 19.20 4.31
C THR A 15 -3.52 20.16 5.38
N LYS A 16 -2.72 21.18 5.73
CA LYS A 16 -3.12 22.24 6.68
C LYS A 16 -3.84 23.43 6.03
N ARG A 17 -3.95 23.47 4.70
CA ARG A 17 -4.40 24.64 3.93
C ARG A 17 -5.31 24.23 2.76
N LYS A 18 -6.51 23.72 3.07
CA LYS A 18 -7.67 23.53 2.16
C LYS A 18 -7.33 22.80 0.83
N ASN A 19 -7.94 21.64 0.60
CA ASN A 19 -7.72 20.73 -0.55
C ASN A 19 -7.65 21.38 -1.96
N TYR A 20 -8.22 22.56 -2.19
CA TYR A 20 -8.12 23.23 -3.49
C TYR A 20 -6.68 23.63 -3.86
N LYS A 21 -5.81 23.91 -2.88
CA LYS A 21 -4.43 24.36 -3.17
C LYS A 21 -3.54 23.26 -3.75
N SER A 22 -3.66 22.02 -3.25
CA SER A 22 -2.92 20.89 -3.82
C SER A 22 -3.38 20.59 -5.24
N VAL A 23 -4.69 20.69 -5.51
CA VAL A 23 -5.25 20.50 -6.87
C VAL A 23 -4.71 21.56 -7.84
N HIS A 24 -4.71 22.84 -7.45
CA HIS A 24 -4.18 23.92 -8.30
C HIS A 24 -2.67 23.76 -8.54
N ALA A 25 -1.89 23.51 -7.49
CA ALA A 25 -0.45 23.29 -7.63
C ALA A 25 -0.14 22.06 -8.51
N PHE A 26 -0.93 20.99 -8.40
CA PHE A 26 -0.78 19.82 -9.24
C PHE A 26 -1.10 20.14 -10.70
N ALA A 27 -2.17 20.89 -10.98
CA ALA A 27 -2.53 21.31 -12.33
C ALA A 27 -1.43 22.18 -12.98
N GLU A 28 -0.84 23.12 -12.24
CA GLU A 28 0.29 23.94 -12.73
C GLU A 28 1.52 23.07 -13.07
N LEU A 29 1.89 22.14 -12.19
CA LEU A 29 2.99 21.20 -12.44
C LEU A 29 2.72 20.32 -13.65
N GLN A 30 1.48 19.86 -13.83
CA GLN A 30 1.08 19.08 -14.99
C GLN A 30 1.12 19.88 -16.28
N SER A 31 0.78 21.17 -16.25
CA SER A 31 0.92 22.05 -17.42
C SER A 31 2.37 22.15 -17.87
N ILE A 32 3.31 22.33 -16.93
CA ILE A 32 4.74 22.36 -17.23
C ILE A 32 5.22 21.00 -17.70
N TRP A 33 4.76 19.91 -17.08
CA TRP A 33 5.15 18.57 -17.49
C TRP A 33 4.66 18.25 -18.92
N ASN A 34 3.40 18.56 -19.24
CA ASN A 34 2.86 18.35 -20.59
C ASN A 34 3.67 19.09 -21.66
N SER A 35 4.08 20.35 -21.42
CA SER A 35 4.87 21.09 -22.40
C SER A 35 6.25 20.47 -22.67
N LEU A 36 6.79 19.66 -21.74
CA LEU A 36 8.06 18.95 -21.94
C LEU A 36 7.89 17.66 -22.77
N ILE A 37 6.71 17.04 -22.75
CA ILE A 37 6.46 15.74 -23.39
C ILE A 37 5.68 15.86 -24.72
N GLU A 38 5.10 17.03 -25.02
CA GLU A 38 4.33 17.28 -26.25
C GLU A 38 5.24 17.34 -27.50
N GLU A 39 6.48 17.78 -27.36
CA GLU A 39 7.41 17.93 -28.49
C GLU A 39 7.99 16.57 -28.92
N PRO A 40 7.63 16.03 -30.11
CA PRO A 40 8.10 14.72 -30.56
C PRO A 40 9.61 14.66 -30.79
N LYS A 41 10.24 15.82 -31.02
CA LYS A 41 11.70 15.95 -31.16
C LYS A 41 12.43 15.70 -29.84
N ASN A 42 11.75 15.82 -28.71
CA ASN A 42 12.32 15.64 -27.39
C ASN A 42 12.21 14.16 -26.97
N THR A 43 12.92 13.30 -27.71
CA THR A 43 12.81 11.83 -27.63
C THR A 43 13.14 11.26 -26.24
N TYR A 44 13.80 12.03 -25.38
CA TYR A 44 14.05 11.65 -23.99
C TYR A 44 12.76 11.61 -23.16
N TYR A 45 11.81 12.50 -23.42
CA TYR A 45 10.60 12.68 -22.61
C TYR A 45 9.31 12.26 -23.33
N TYR A 46 9.28 12.39 -24.67
CA TYR A 46 8.12 12.09 -25.49
C TYR A 46 7.53 10.69 -25.20
N ASP A 47 6.23 10.66 -24.87
CA ASP A 47 5.40 9.47 -24.56
C ASP A 47 5.92 8.50 -23.48
N LYS A 48 6.97 8.87 -22.73
CA LYS A 48 7.55 8.00 -21.69
C LYS A 48 6.95 8.21 -20.31
N CYS A 49 6.53 9.45 -20.04
CA CYS A 49 6.15 9.91 -18.71
C CYS A 49 4.91 10.80 -18.78
N ASN A 50 3.76 10.27 -19.20
CA ASN A 50 2.55 11.09 -19.30
C ASN A 50 1.97 11.41 -17.91
N PRO A 51 1.64 12.68 -17.60
CA PRO A 51 0.98 13.02 -16.35
C PRO A 51 -0.43 12.42 -16.28
N ASP A 52 -0.82 11.93 -15.10
CA ASP A 52 -2.18 11.46 -14.82
C ASP A 52 -2.95 12.55 -14.09
N SER A 53 -3.62 13.43 -14.86
CA SER A 53 -4.45 14.52 -14.32
C SER A 53 -5.66 14.03 -13.54
N ASN A 54 -6.05 12.78 -13.73
CA ASN A 54 -7.24 12.24 -13.12
C ASN A 54 -7.03 11.77 -11.67
N ILE A 55 -5.79 11.81 -11.15
CA ILE A 55 -5.48 11.46 -9.75
C ILE A 55 -6.32 12.29 -8.77
N VAL A 56 -6.59 13.56 -9.08
CA VAL A 56 -7.39 14.46 -8.22
C VAL A 56 -8.83 13.98 -8.02
N ASN A 57 -9.36 13.17 -8.93
CA ASN A 57 -10.71 12.61 -8.87
C ASN A 57 -10.75 11.20 -8.25
N GLN A 58 -9.58 10.61 -7.94
CA GLN A 58 -9.46 9.27 -7.41
C GLN A 58 -9.49 9.33 -5.87
N ASN A 59 -10.67 9.18 -5.28
CA ASN A 59 -10.82 9.18 -3.81
C ASN A 59 -9.95 8.12 -3.11
N ASP A 60 -9.61 7.04 -3.82
CA ASP A 60 -8.74 5.96 -3.35
C ASP A 60 -7.30 6.05 -3.89
N TRP A 61 -6.84 7.24 -4.29
CA TRP A 61 -5.49 7.42 -4.86
C TRP A 61 -4.37 6.89 -3.96
N LYS A 62 -4.53 6.92 -2.63
CA LYS A 62 -3.57 6.37 -1.67
C LYS A 62 -3.47 4.85 -1.79
N GLN A 63 -4.60 4.16 -1.87
CA GLN A 63 -4.66 2.71 -2.12
C GLN A 63 -4.12 2.37 -3.50
N ARG A 64 -4.41 3.20 -4.52
CA ARG A 64 -3.85 3.01 -5.86
C ARG A 64 -2.33 3.15 -5.87
N LYS A 65 -1.80 4.16 -5.18
CA LYS A 65 -0.36 4.33 -5.00
C LYS A 65 0.23 3.10 -4.32
N ASP A 66 -0.33 2.66 -3.19
CA ASP A 66 0.23 1.53 -2.44
C ASP A 66 0.20 0.22 -3.26
N LEU A 67 -0.88 -0.02 -4.02
CA LEU A 67 -0.94 -1.15 -4.94
C LEU A 67 0.09 -1.02 -6.05
N TYR A 68 0.25 0.17 -6.64
CA TYR A 68 1.24 0.40 -7.70
C TYR A 68 2.66 0.16 -7.18
N ASP A 69 2.97 0.68 -5.99
CA ASP A 69 4.28 0.52 -5.34
C ASP A 69 4.57 -0.95 -5.10
N TYR A 70 3.63 -1.70 -4.50
CA TYR A 70 3.75 -3.14 -4.30
C TYR A 70 3.93 -3.89 -5.63
N CYS A 71 3.12 -3.55 -6.63
CA CYS A 71 3.12 -4.21 -7.93
C CYS A 71 4.43 -4.04 -8.69
N VAL A 72 5.02 -2.84 -8.68
CA VAL A 72 6.32 -2.59 -9.31
C VAL A 72 7.47 -3.20 -8.50
N ASN A 73 7.39 -3.15 -7.17
CA ASN A 73 8.43 -3.75 -6.32
C ASN A 73 8.40 -5.29 -6.35
N TYR A 74 7.33 -5.90 -6.84
CA TYR A 74 7.18 -7.34 -6.85
C TYR A 74 8.28 -8.07 -7.64
N GLU A 75 8.78 -7.49 -8.73
CA GLU A 75 9.90 -8.09 -9.47
C GLU A 75 11.18 -8.21 -8.63
N LEU A 76 11.43 -7.24 -7.75
CA LEU A 76 12.56 -7.28 -6.82
C LEU A 76 12.29 -8.27 -5.70
N ILE A 77 11.08 -8.25 -5.14
CA ILE A 77 10.62 -9.20 -4.13
C ILE A 77 10.78 -10.64 -4.64
N GLN A 78 10.34 -10.93 -5.86
CA GLN A 78 10.43 -12.26 -6.45
C GLN A 78 11.87 -12.76 -6.53
N LYS A 79 12.83 -11.88 -6.85
CA LYS A 79 14.26 -12.22 -6.82
C LYS A 79 14.73 -12.47 -5.38
N GLU A 80 14.38 -11.59 -4.45
CA GLU A 80 14.78 -11.72 -3.05
C GLU A 80 14.25 -13.00 -2.38
N ILE A 81 13.02 -13.42 -2.70
CA ILE A 81 12.42 -14.69 -2.24
C ILE A 81 13.36 -15.87 -2.49
N GLN A 82 14.03 -15.88 -3.64
CA GLN A 82 14.89 -16.99 -4.05
C GLN A 82 16.22 -17.04 -3.28
N PHE A 83 16.71 -15.90 -2.77
CA PHE A 83 18.07 -15.79 -2.23
C PHE A 83 18.12 -15.59 -0.70
N TYR A 84 17.13 -14.93 -0.10
CA TYR A 84 17.20 -14.46 1.29
C TYR A 84 16.22 -15.16 2.23
N LYS A 85 16.41 -16.48 2.43
CA LYS A 85 15.61 -17.30 3.38
C LYS A 85 15.56 -16.72 4.80
N GLN A 86 16.63 -16.04 5.24
CA GLN A 86 16.72 -15.43 6.57
C GLN A 86 15.65 -14.34 6.82
N ASN A 87 15.17 -13.68 5.76
CA ASN A 87 14.16 -12.61 5.86
C ASN A 87 12.74 -13.10 5.52
N CYS A 88 12.53 -14.42 5.38
CA CYS A 88 11.27 -14.97 4.89
C CYS A 88 10.04 -14.49 5.69
N ARG A 89 10.12 -14.46 7.03
CA ARG A 89 9.01 -13.98 7.89
C ARG A 89 8.70 -12.49 7.67
N GLN A 90 9.72 -11.65 7.48
CA GLN A 90 9.53 -10.22 7.21
C GLN A 90 8.85 -10.01 5.86
N LEU A 91 9.29 -10.77 4.86
CA LEU A 91 8.72 -10.70 3.52
C LEU A 91 7.29 -11.24 3.47
N TYR A 92 7.02 -12.35 4.17
CA TYR A 92 5.68 -12.88 4.37
C TYR A 92 4.75 -11.83 4.98
N ALA A 93 5.18 -11.16 6.06
CA ALA A 93 4.39 -10.13 6.72
C ALA A 93 4.12 -8.93 5.79
N TYR A 94 5.12 -8.50 5.03
CA TYR A 94 4.96 -7.43 4.04
C TYR A 94 3.93 -7.80 2.95
N ILE A 95 4.06 -8.98 2.34
CA ILE A 95 3.15 -9.46 1.28
C ILE A 95 1.74 -9.66 1.83
N LYS A 96 1.58 -10.36 2.96
CA LYS A 96 0.28 -10.58 3.62
C LYS A 96 -0.39 -9.26 3.99
N GLY A 97 0.39 -8.25 4.39
CA GLY A 97 -0.11 -6.91 4.66
C GLY A 97 -0.76 -6.22 3.44
N LYS A 98 -0.46 -6.64 2.21
CA LYS A 98 -1.04 -6.07 0.98
C LYS A 98 -2.37 -6.68 0.57
N SER A 99 -2.87 -7.72 1.23
CA SER A 99 -4.13 -8.39 0.85
C SER A 99 -5.33 -7.44 0.82
N HIS A 100 -5.38 -6.48 1.75
CA HIS A 100 -6.45 -5.49 1.81
C HIS A 100 -6.59 -4.65 0.54
N LEU A 101 -5.49 -4.40 -0.19
CA LEU A 101 -5.52 -3.67 -1.45
C LEU A 101 -6.24 -4.47 -2.54
N TYR A 102 -6.00 -5.78 -2.58
CA TYR A 102 -6.63 -6.66 -3.56
C TYR A 102 -8.12 -6.82 -3.28
N GLU A 103 -8.53 -6.93 -2.01
CA GLU A 103 -9.96 -6.93 -1.65
C GLU A 103 -10.65 -5.60 -2.02
N HIS A 104 -9.98 -4.46 -1.78
CA HIS A 104 -10.49 -3.14 -2.16
C HIS A 104 -10.72 -3.03 -3.68
N PHE A 105 -9.78 -3.49 -4.50
CA PHE A 105 -9.90 -3.38 -5.96
C PHE A 105 -10.70 -4.51 -6.61
N LYS A 106 -10.77 -5.70 -6.01
CA LYS A 106 -11.58 -6.84 -6.50
C LYS A 106 -13.06 -6.49 -6.65
N THR A 107 -13.60 -5.69 -5.72
CA THR A 107 -14.99 -5.23 -5.78
C THR A 107 -15.23 -4.07 -6.77
N ARG A 108 -14.18 -3.30 -7.09
CA ARG A 108 -14.26 -2.10 -7.95
C ARG A 108 -13.92 -2.36 -9.41
N CYS A 109 -13.03 -3.32 -9.66
CA CYS A 109 -12.50 -3.65 -10.98
C CYS A 109 -13.36 -4.52 -11.92
N PRO A 110 -14.55 -5.01 -11.55
CA PRO A 110 -15.54 -5.42 -12.54
C PRO A 110 -16.04 -4.26 -13.41
N SER A 111 -15.84 -3.01 -12.96
CA SER A 111 -16.21 -1.82 -13.73
C SER A 111 -15.14 -1.43 -14.75
N GLU A 112 -15.57 -1.08 -15.97
CA GLU A 112 -14.72 -0.47 -17.00
C GLU A 112 -14.36 1.00 -16.68
N ASP A 113 -15.00 1.60 -15.68
CA ASP A 113 -14.71 2.96 -15.22
C ASP A 113 -13.31 3.04 -14.61
N LYS A 114 -12.41 3.76 -15.28
CA LYS A 114 -11.02 3.98 -14.87
C LYS A 114 -10.91 4.75 -13.53
N ASN A 115 -11.97 5.46 -13.13
CA ASN A 115 -12.08 6.09 -11.81
C ASN A 115 -12.38 5.09 -10.70
N LYS A 116 -12.89 3.89 -11.04
CA LYS A 116 -13.14 2.81 -10.09
C LYS A 116 -12.05 1.75 -10.13
N CYS A 117 -11.61 1.38 -11.33
CA CYS A 117 -10.54 0.41 -11.54
C CYS A 117 -9.26 1.08 -12.05
N PRO A 118 -8.10 0.91 -11.39
CA PRO A 118 -6.83 1.40 -11.90
C PRO A 118 -6.47 0.70 -13.21
N LYS A 119 -6.05 1.45 -14.24
CA LYS A 119 -5.63 0.90 -15.55
C LYS A 119 -4.55 -0.18 -15.44
N PHE A 120 -3.70 -0.09 -14.42
CA PHE A 120 -2.60 -1.00 -14.18
C PHE A 120 -3.00 -2.25 -13.39
N TYR A 121 -4.21 -2.32 -12.83
CA TYR A 121 -4.62 -3.40 -11.93
C TYR A 121 -4.48 -4.79 -12.56
N SER A 122 -4.81 -4.94 -13.84
CA SER A 122 -4.67 -6.21 -14.56
C SER A 122 -3.24 -6.76 -14.55
N LYS A 123 -2.23 -5.88 -14.61
CA LYS A 123 -0.81 -6.26 -14.56
C LYS A 123 -0.34 -6.66 -13.15
N CYS A 124 -1.13 -6.37 -12.13
CA CYS A 124 -0.79 -6.65 -10.73
C CYS A 124 -1.54 -7.86 -10.17
N LYS A 125 -2.50 -8.44 -10.92
CA LYS A 125 -3.34 -9.53 -10.44
C LYS A 125 -2.53 -10.74 -9.99
N ASP A 126 -1.47 -11.06 -10.72
CA ASP A 126 -0.63 -12.24 -10.44
C ASP A 126 0.24 -12.05 -9.19
N HIS A 127 0.32 -10.83 -8.66
CA HIS A 127 1.06 -10.51 -7.44
C HIS A 127 0.18 -10.60 -6.19
N HIS A 128 -1.06 -11.13 -6.32
CA HIS A 128 -1.98 -11.31 -5.21
C HIS A 128 -1.32 -12.11 -4.08
N PRO A 129 -1.39 -11.67 -2.80
CA PRO A 129 -0.77 -12.38 -1.69
C PRO A 129 -1.13 -13.88 -1.62
N ASP A 130 -2.38 -14.26 -1.87
CA ASP A 130 -2.79 -15.67 -1.93
C ASP A 130 -2.04 -16.51 -2.97
N SER A 131 -1.58 -15.89 -4.06
CA SER A 131 -0.77 -16.55 -5.10
C SER A 131 0.71 -16.57 -4.75
N VAL A 132 1.19 -15.54 -4.05
CA VAL A 132 2.61 -15.33 -3.77
C VAL A 132 3.06 -16.00 -2.47
N LEU A 133 2.28 -15.89 -1.40
CA LEU A 133 2.64 -16.41 -0.08
C LEU A 133 3.00 -17.91 -0.11
N PRO A 134 2.30 -18.79 -0.87
CA PRO A 134 2.67 -20.20 -0.96
C PRO A 134 4.04 -20.47 -1.59
N LEU A 135 4.63 -19.49 -2.30
CA LEU A 135 5.95 -19.60 -2.92
C LEU A 135 7.09 -19.34 -1.92
N LEU A 136 6.78 -18.85 -0.73
CA LEU A 136 7.77 -18.61 0.33
C LEU A 136 8.08 -19.90 1.07
N ASP A 137 9.37 -20.22 1.24
CA ASP A 137 9.83 -21.42 1.96
C ASP A 137 9.22 -21.54 3.38
N CYS A 138 9.05 -20.42 4.09
CA CYS A 138 8.50 -20.37 5.45
C CYS A 138 6.96 -20.40 5.50
N HIS A 139 6.26 -20.49 4.36
CA HIS A 139 4.80 -20.44 4.33
C HIS A 139 4.16 -21.52 5.22
N LYS A 140 4.65 -22.76 5.10
CA LYS A 140 4.13 -23.89 5.89
C LYS A 140 4.30 -23.67 7.39
N ASP A 141 5.52 -23.30 7.80
CA ASP A 141 5.86 -23.07 9.20
C ASP A 141 4.97 -21.97 9.82
N ILE A 142 4.73 -20.87 9.08
CA ILE A 142 3.90 -19.76 9.55
C ILE A 142 2.43 -20.18 9.68
N ILE A 143 1.88 -20.93 8.71
CA ILE A 143 0.49 -21.41 8.77
C ILE A 143 0.29 -22.38 9.94
N GLU A 144 1.26 -23.27 10.19
CA GLU A 144 1.23 -24.19 11.33
C GLU A 144 1.25 -23.42 12.66
N GLU A 145 2.14 -22.43 12.80
CA GLU A 145 2.19 -21.55 13.98
C GLU A 145 0.88 -20.78 14.19
N GLU A 146 0.34 -20.13 13.15
CA GLU A 146 -0.93 -19.40 13.21
C GLU A 146 -2.10 -20.31 13.63
N SER A 147 -2.17 -21.53 13.09
CA SER A 147 -3.20 -22.51 13.45
C SER A 147 -3.08 -22.98 14.90
N SER A 148 -1.86 -23.21 15.39
CA SER A 148 -1.61 -23.62 16.77
C SER A 148 -1.97 -22.55 17.80
N LEU A 149 -1.82 -21.27 17.43
CA LEU A 149 -2.21 -20.13 18.25
C LEU A 149 -3.73 -19.92 18.25
N ALA A 150 -4.40 -20.14 17.13
CA ALA A 150 -5.86 -20.07 17.03
C ALA A 150 -6.56 -21.11 17.92
N ILE A 151 -5.98 -22.31 18.06
CA ILE A 151 -6.49 -23.36 18.96
C ILE A 151 -6.31 -22.99 20.45
N LYS A 152 -5.29 -22.19 20.78
CA LYS A 152 -4.98 -21.78 22.16
C LYS A 152 -5.73 -20.52 22.61
N ALA A 153 -6.37 -19.79 21.69
CA ALA A 153 -7.20 -18.65 22.04
C ALA A 153 -8.48 -19.15 22.74
N PRO A 154 -8.80 -18.70 23.97
CA PRO A 154 -10.01 -19.15 24.65
C PRO A 154 -11.24 -18.76 23.83
N SER A 155 -12.02 -19.75 23.40
CA SER A 155 -13.38 -19.54 22.90
C SER A 155 -14.18 -18.83 23.98
N LYS A 156 -14.50 -17.54 23.78
CA LYS A 156 -15.48 -16.83 24.61
C LYS A 156 -16.86 -17.41 24.30
N GLU A 157 -17.21 -18.51 24.94
CA GLU A 157 -18.60 -18.95 25.04
C GLU A 157 -18.82 -19.82 26.29
N SER A 158 -19.46 -19.22 27.28
CA SER A 158 -20.39 -19.89 28.19
C SER A 158 -21.23 -18.84 28.89
N LEU A 159 -22.47 -18.73 28.43
CA LEU A 159 -23.55 -17.93 28.99
C LEU A 159 -24.23 -18.75 30.11
N GLN A 160 -23.85 -18.56 31.37
CA GLN A 160 -24.51 -19.07 32.59
C GLN A 160 -24.04 -18.16 33.74
N ASP A 161 -24.80 -17.64 34.71
CA ASP A 161 -26.18 -17.70 35.14
C ASP A 161 -26.29 -16.51 36.13
N PHE A 162 -27.33 -15.66 36.08
CA PHE A 162 -27.46 -14.50 36.98
C PHE A 162 -28.41 -14.82 38.15
N PRO A 163 -27.98 -14.72 39.42
CA PRO A 163 -28.89 -14.46 40.53
C PRO A 163 -28.97 -12.95 40.83
N PRO A 164 -30.14 -12.42 41.24
CA PRO A 164 -30.37 -10.99 41.36
C PRO A 164 -29.97 -10.44 42.73
N GLY A 165 -29.26 -9.31 42.74
CA GLY A 165 -29.20 -8.41 43.90
C GLY A 165 -27.79 -8.20 44.47
N GLY A 166 -27.24 -7.00 44.25
CA GLY A 166 -25.99 -6.58 44.86
C GLY A 166 -25.42 -5.32 44.20
N LYS A 167 -25.92 -4.16 44.63
CA LYS A 167 -25.44 -2.82 44.25
C LYS A 167 -23.99 -2.65 44.71
N LEU A 168 -23.07 -2.23 43.84
CA LEU A 168 -21.91 -1.38 44.18
C LEU A 168 -21.17 -0.87 42.93
N THR A 169 -21.17 0.47 42.81
CA THR A 169 -20.15 1.39 42.26
C THR A 169 -19.63 1.21 40.83
N SER A 170 -19.99 2.20 40.01
CA SER A 170 -19.39 2.58 38.73
C SER A 170 -17.96 3.08 38.94
N ASP A 171 -16.97 2.31 38.49
CA ASP A 171 -15.71 2.82 37.98
C ASP A 171 -15.37 2.06 36.70
N GLY A 172 -15.71 2.67 35.56
CA GLY A 172 -15.50 2.13 34.23
C GLY A 172 -14.03 2.18 33.84
N LEU A 173 -13.28 1.11 34.15
CA LEU A 173 -12.01 0.81 33.52
C LEU A 173 -12.24 0.51 32.03
N GLN A 174 -11.89 1.47 31.18
CA GLN A 174 -11.71 1.25 29.75
C GLN A 174 -10.60 0.21 29.55
N LEU A 175 -10.97 -1.00 29.11
CA LEU A 175 -10.02 -1.96 28.56
C LEU A 175 -10.03 -1.84 27.03
N LYS A 176 -9.15 -0.97 26.53
CA LYS A 176 -8.88 -0.81 25.11
C LYS A 176 -7.95 -1.93 24.66
N ASN A 177 -8.50 -3.02 24.11
CA ASN A 177 -7.73 -4.04 23.42
C ASN A 177 -7.70 -3.74 21.92
N ASP A 178 -6.80 -2.83 21.53
CA ASP A 178 -6.31 -2.74 20.16
C ASP A 178 -4.90 -3.35 20.14
N SER A 179 -4.80 -4.61 19.72
CA SER A 179 -3.51 -5.23 19.39
C SER A 179 -3.54 -5.85 18.00
N SER A 180 -3.65 -4.97 16.99
CA SER A 180 -2.97 -5.22 15.72
C SER A 180 -1.59 -4.55 15.80
N PRO A 181 -0.47 -5.28 15.60
CA PRO A 181 0.83 -4.63 15.57
C PRO A 181 0.86 -3.63 14.42
N PRO A 182 1.41 -2.42 14.61
CA PRO A 182 1.30 -1.38 13.62
C PRO A 182 2.16 -1.75 12.40
N ALA A 183 1.52 -1.80 11.24
CA ALA A 183 2.13 -2.06 9.93
C ALA A 183 3.21 -1.03 9.52
N THR A 184 3.56 -0.09 10.39
CA THR A 184 4.49 1.01 10.14
C THR A 184 5.96 0.60 10.25
N GLN A 185 6.32 -0.45 10.99
CA GLN A 185 7.74 -0.78 11.21
C GLN A 185 8.40 -1.48 10.01
N ALA A 186 7.66 -2.34 9.29
CA ALA A 186 8.18 -3.00 8.09
C ALA A 186 8.23 -2.06 6.87
N GLY A 187 7.33 -1.08 6.78
CA GLY A 187 7.30 -0.10 5.69
C GLY A 187 8.54 0.80 5.65
N ASN A 188 9.10 1.14 6.83
CA ASN A 188 10.28 2.01 6.91
C ASN A 188 11.57 1.31 6.45
N VAL A 189 11.67 -0.01 6.58
CA VAL A 189 12.88 -0.76 6.20
C VAL A 189 13.04 -0.83 4.67
N PHE A 190 11.93 -1.04 3.93
CA PHE A 190 11.98 -1.01 2.47
C PHE A 190 12.05 0.41 1.87
N LEU A 191 11.46 1.42 2.55
CA LEU A 191 11.68 2.82 2.15
C LEU A 191 13.16 3.23 2.28
N GLY A 192 13.89 2.69 3.26
CA GLY A 192 15.33 2.94 3.41
C GLY A 192 16.19 2.41 2.26
N VAL A 193 15.77 1.33 1.60
CA VAL A 193 16.47 0.75 0.43
C VAL A 193 16.08 1.47 -0.88
N VAL A 194 14.89 2.06 -0.96
CA VAL A 194 14.43 2.81 -2.14
C VAL A 194 15.02 4.23 -2.19
N VAL A 195 15.28 4.87 -1.04
CA VAL A 195 15.86 6.23 -1.03
C VAL A 195 17.30 6.24 -1.57
N THR A 196 18.09 5.17 -1.39
CA THR A 196 19.47 5.12 -1.89
C THR A 196 19.58 4.91 -3.40
N THR A 197 18.49 4.56 -4.11
CA THR A 197 18.51 4.37 -5.56
C THR A 197 17.98 5.57 -6.36
N MET A 198 17.44 6.61 -5.70
CA MET A 198 16.97 7.83 -6.38
C MET A 198 18.00 8.97 -6.43
N THR A 199 19.21 8.80 -5.91
CA THR A 199 20.29 9.81 -5.99
C THR A 199 21.20 9.72 -7.21
N SER A 200 20.96 8.79 -8.14
CA SER A 200 21.75 8.70 -9.39
C SER A 200 21.15 9.54 -10.53
N GLY A 201 20.61 10.72 -10.21
CA GLY A 201 20.36 11.78 -11.18
C GLY A 201 21.64 12.59 -11.37
N ALA A 202 22.63 12.01 -12.05
CA ALA A 202 23.83 12.73 -12.43
C ALA A 202 23.43 13.96 -13.26
N LEU A 203 23.77 15.13 -12.73
CA LEU A 203 23.73 16.43 -13.41
C LEU A 203 24.46 16.32 -14.76
N TYR A 204 23.71 16.23 -15.86
CA TYR A 204 24.27 16.53 -17.18
C TYR A 204 24.36 18.05 -17.29
N LYS A 205 25.55 18.59 -17.04
CA LYS A 205 25.98 19.91 -17.52
C LYS A 205 26.42 19.72 -18.98
N VAL A 206 25.83 20.47 -19.89
CA VAL A 206 26.41 20.81 -21.20
C VAL A 206 26.65 22.31 -21.18
#